data_AF-A0A416JX31-F1
#
_entry.id   AF-A0A416JX31-F1
#
_cell.length_a   1.000
_cell.length_b   1.000
_cell.length_c   1.000
_cell.angle_alpha   90.00
_cell.angle_beta   90.00
_cell.angle_gamma   90.00
#
_symmetry.space_group_name_H-M   'P 1'
#
loop_
_entity.id
_entity.type
_entity.pdbx_description
1 polymer ?
#
loop_
_entity_poly.entity_id
_entity_poly.type
_entity_poly.pdbx_seq_one_letter_code
_entity_poly.pdbx_strand_id
1 'polypeptide(L)'
;MRNRNSVKVRRDHKDTLFRMIFSTRESLLSLYNAVNHSHYTDAKELEIVTLENAVYMNMKNDQAFLLDMQLNLYEHQSTWNPNMPLRFLIYVTKEYQMLIRNQTLYASTLVELPTPHFVVFYNGEEEREAESVLKLSHSFCQKEDEPELELIVKVLNINLDKKQRILETCCLLKEYMLLVDKIRKYAAEYKDINWAAEQAVTECIEENILADFLRKNRTEAIEVCIFEYDEKREKELIRKAEYAEGKKEGLREGQKQGEKRVFGIYRLYRDKYTENQIAEQMKIDVDEVRNILEKFKE
;
A
#
# COMPACT_ATOMS: atom_id res chain seq x y z
N MET A 1 -4.56 43.74 -10.43
CA MET A 1 -3.71 42.65 -9.90
C MET A 1 -3.85 42.65 -8.38
N ARG A 2 -4.71 41.78 -7.83
CA ARG A 2 -4.88 41.62 -6.38
C ARG A 2 -4.16 40.34 -5.96
N ASN A 3 -3.13 40.49 -5.13
CA ASN A 3 -2.44 39.40 -4.45
C ASN A 3 -3.46 38.53 -3.71
N ARG A 4 -3.66 37.30 -4.17
CA ARG A 4 -4.25 36.24 -3.35
C ARG A 4 -3.21 35.89 -2.30
N ASN A 5 -3.48 36.27 -1.06
CA ASN A 5 -2.78 35.75 0.11
C ASN A 5 -2.81 34.21 0.04
N SER A 6 -1.65 33.62 -0.24
CA SER A 6 -1.41 32.20 -0.01
C SER A 6 -1.59 31.94 1.47
N VAL A 7 -2.76 31.43 1.85
CA VAL A 7 -2.96 30.85 3.17
C VAL A 7 -1.97 29.70 3.26
N LYS A 8 -0.93 29.89 4.07
CA LYS A 8 0.04 28.86 4.41
C LYS A 8 -0.69 27.91 5.35
N VAL A 9 -1.37 26.91 4.77
CA VAL A 9 -2.14 25.89 5.51
C VAL A 9 -1.18 25.09 6.39
N ARG A 10 -1.59 24.82 7.63
CA ARG A 10 -0.85 24.01 8.61
C ARG A 10 -0.62 22.60 8.06
N ARG A 11 0.63 22.15 8.11
CA ARG A 11 1.16 20.91 7.51
C ARG A 11 0.91 19.64 8.34
N ASP A 12 -0.17 19.58 9.13
CA ASP A 12 -0.39 18.51 10.12
C ASP A 12 -1.61 17.61 9.85
N HIS A 13 -2.15 17.55 8.62
CA HIS A 13 -3.04 16.45 8.25
C HIS A 13 -2.22 15.17 7.99
N LYS A 14 -1.90 14.47 9.08
CA LYS A 14 -1.30 13.12 9.05
C LYS A 14 -2.34 12.00 9.09
N ASP A 15 -3.63 12.34 9.12
CA ASP A 15 -4.72 11.39 9.25
C ASP A 15 -5.47 11.28 7.92
N THR A 16 -5.81 10.04 7.56
CA THR A 16 -6.56 9.74 6.34
C THR A 16 -8.05 9.90 6.57
N LEU A 17 -8.82 10.14 5.51
CA LEU A 17 -10.28 10.25 5.62
C LEU A 17 -10.89 8.96 6.22
N PHE A 18 -10.33 7.80 5.86
CA PHE A 18 -10.72 6.51 6.43
C PHE A 18 -10.55 6.49 7.95
N ARG A 19 -9.40 6.95 8.46
CA ARG A 19 -9.15 7.04 9.91
C ARG A 19 -10.09 8.03 10.60
N MET A 20 -10.40 9.17 9.95
CA MET A 20 -11.36 10.13 10.50
C MET A 20 -12.75 9.53 10.69
N ILE A 21 -13.24 8.77 9.70
CA ILE A 21 -14.57 8.13 9.75
C ILE A 21 -14.64 7.05 10.84
N PHE A 22 -13.57 6.25 10.96
CA PHE A 22 -13.47 5.15 11.93
C PHE A 22 -12.74 5.55 13.24
N SER A 23 -12.73 6.84 13.58
CA SER A 23 -12.04 7.37 14.76
C SER A 23 -12.76 7.09 16.08
N THR A 24 -14.08 6.88 16.04
CA THR A 24 -14.87 6.56 17.25
C THR A 24 -14.99 5.06 17.47
N ARG A 25 -15.14 4.64 18.73
CA ARG A 25 -15.30 3.22 19.08
C ARG A 25 -16.53 2.62 18.42
N GLU A 26 -17.61 3.38 18.30
CA GLU A 26 -18.87 2.92 17.68
C GLU A 26 -18.68 2.64 16.17
N SER A 27 -18.01 3.54 15.45
CA SER A 27 -17.69 3.35 14.04
C SER A 27 -16.77 2.15 13.85
N LEU A 28 -15.73 2.03 14.69
CA LEU A 28 -14.76 0.94 14.63
C LEU A 28 -15.38 -0.42 14.98
N LEU A 29 -16.30 -0.46 15.94
CA LEU A 29 -17.07 -1.66 16.28
C LEU A 29 -17.96 -2.11 15.12
N SER A 30 -18.59 -1.17 14.42
CA SER A 30 -19.36 -1.47 13.20
C SER A 30 -18.48 -2.12 12.13
N LEU A 31 -17.27 -1.61 11.93
CA LEU A 31 -16.30 -2.19 11.00
C LEU A 31 -15.84 -3.58 11.46
N TYR A 32 -15.50 -3.74 12.74
CA TYR A 32 -15.12 -5.04 13.32
C TYR A 32 -16.22 -6.09 13.12
N ASN A 33 -17.47 -5.76 13.45
CA ASN A 33 -18.61 -6.66 13.30
C ASN A 33 -18.80 -7.11 11.85
N ALA A 34 -18.59 -6.21 10.90
CA ALA A 34 -18.71 -6.52 9.49
C ALA A 34 -17.57 -7.43 8.99
N VAL A 35 -16.34 -7.23 9.46
CA VAL A 35 -15.18 -8.08 9.14
C VAL A 35 -15.33 -9.49 9.73
N ASN A 36 -15.71 -9.58 10.99
CA ASN A 36 -15.70 -10.83 11.77
C ASN A 36 -17.06 -11.56 11.79
N HIS A 37 -18.07 -11.02 11.11
CA HIS A 37 -19.44 -11.54 11.11
C HIS A 37 -20.03 -11.68 12.53
N SER A 38 -19.70 -10.72 13.39
CA SER A 38 -20.16 -10.65 14.79
C SER A 38 -21.22 -9.57 14.99
N HIS A 39 -21.78 -9.51 16.20
CA HIS A 39 -22.88 -8.61 16.56
C HIS A 39 -22.68 -7.92 17.92
N TYR A 40 -21.45 -7.49 18.23
CA TYR A 40 -21.17 -6.73 19.45
C TYR A 40 -21.92 -5.40 19.45
N THR A 41 -22.49 -5.03 20.59
CA THR A 41 -23.27 -3.79 20.73
C THR A 41 -22.66 -2.77 21.70
N ASP A 42 -21.78 -3.20 22.60
CA ASP A 42 -21.13 -2.30 23.55
C ASP A 42 -19.75 -1.87 23.04
N ALA A 43 -19.68 -0.63 22.54
CA ALA A 43 -18.43 -0.03 22.07
C ALA A 43 -17.39 0.16 23.20
N LYS A 44 -17.77 0.08 24.48
CA LYS A 44 -16.84 0.22 25.61
C LYS A 44 -15.95 -1.01 25.81
N GLU A 45 -16.37 -2.17 25.29
CA GLU A 45 -15.56 -3.39 25.31
C GLU A 45 -14.35 -3.30 24.36
N LEU A 46 -14.37 -2.34 23.43
CA LEU A 46 -13.29 -2.11 22.48
C LEU A 46 -12.19 -1.25 23.12
N GLU A 47 -11.03 -1.86 23.33
CA GLU A 47 -9.82 -1.17 23.75
C GLU A 47 -8.98 -0.79 22.52
N ILE A 48 -8.97 0.50 22.17
CA ILE A 48 -8.12 0.99 21.08
C ILE A 48 -6.67 0.98 21.56
N VAL A 49 -5.82 0.20 20.87
CA VAL A 49 -4.39 0.07 21.18
C VAL A 49 -3.49 0.67 20.09
N THR A 50 -4.06 1.32 19.07
CA THR A 50 -3.36 1.93 17.93
C THR A 50 -2.06 2.63 18.34
N LEU A 51 -0.95 2.28 17.67
CA LEU A 51 0.37 2.88 17.90
C LEU A 51 0.37 4.38 17.56
N GLU A 52 0.13 5.24 18.53
CA GLU A 52 0.29 6.70 18.39
C GLU A 52 1.73 7.19 18.70
N ASN A 53 2.66 6.28 19.00
CA ASN A 53 3.96 6.60 19.59
C ASN A 53 4.87 7.47 18.68
N ALA A 54 5.23 8.67 19.18
CA ALA A 54 6.06 9.67 18.50
C ALA A 54 7.50 9.22 18.16
N VAL A 55 7.98 8.13 18.75
CA VAL A 55 9.33 7.57 18.49
C VAL A 55 9.40 6.89 17.11
N TYR A 56 8.26 6.47 16.55
CA TYR A 56 8.19 5.69 15.31
C TYR A 56 7.38 6.40 14.21
N MET A 57 7.54 7.72 14.09
CA MET A 57 6.75 8.63 13.24
C MET A 57 6.52 8.21 11.77
N ASN A 58 7.25 7.23 11.24
CA ASN A 58 7.13 6.72 9.86
C ASN A 58 6.40 5.38 9.74
N MET A 59 5.93 4.76 10.83
CA MET A 59 5.24 3.46 10.85
C MET A 59 3.97 3.54 11.70
N LYS A 60 2.96 4.25 11.20
CA LYS A 60 1.61 4.24 11.80
C LYS A 60 0.76 3.21 11.04
N ASN A 61 0.04 2.38 11.79
CA ASN A 61 -1.09 1.62 11.29
C ASN A 61 -2.35 2.51 11.29
N ASP A 62 -3.31 2.22 10.41
CA ASP A 62 -4.52 3.03 10.35
C ASP A 62 -5.42 2.80 11.57
N GLN A 63 -5.63 1.54 11.96
CA GLN A 63 -6.35 1.17 13.18
C GLN A 63 -5.75 -0.08 13.81
N ALA A 64 -5.47 -0.06 15.12
CA ALA A 64 -5.32 -1.28 15.91
C ALA A 64 -6.12 -1.22 17.21
N PHE A 65 -6.78 -2.33 17.51
CA PHE A 65 -7.65 -2.42 18.67
C PHE A 65 -7.80 -3.87 19.15
N LEU A 66 -8.07 -3.99 20.43
CA LEU A 66 -8.34 -5.23 21.13
C LEU A 66 -9.85 -5.34 21.41
N LEU A 67 -10.42 -6.50 21.11
CA LEU A 67 -11.77 -6.89 21.53
C LEU A 67 -11.77 -8.39 21.78
N ASP A 68 -12.21 -8.83 22.96
CA ASP A 68 -12.30 -10.25 23.32
C ASP A 68 -11.00 -11.06 23.08
N MET A 69 -9.86 -10.53 23.55
CA MET A 69 -8.53 -11.14 23.33
C MET A 69 -8.15 -11.33 21.85
N GLN A 70 -8.77 -10.59 20.94
CA GLN A 70 -8.40 -10.52 19.53
C GLN A 70 -7.77 -9.16 19.22
N LEU A 71 -6.51 -9.18 18.77
CA LEU A 71 -5.79 -7.99 18.32
C LEU A 71 -6.04 -7.79 16.83
N ASN A 72 -6.82 -6.78 16.46
CA ASN A 72 -7.19 -6.50 15.09
C ASN A 72 -6.33 -5.35 14.55
N LEU A 73 -5.55 -5.61 13.50
CA LEU A 73 -4.75 -4.59 12.81
C LEU A 73 -5.30 -4.38 11.40
N TYR A 74 -5.90 -3.21 11.21
CA TYR A 74 -6.53 -2.83 9.94
C TYR A 74 -5.74 -1.72 9.27
N GLU A 75 -5.59 -1.84 7.96
CA GLU A 75 -4.89 -0.88 7.10
C GLU A 75 -5.76 -0.56 5.88
N HIS A 76 -5.89 0.71 5.53
CA HIS A 76 -6.50 1.16 4.30
C HIS A 76 -5.40 1.44 3.27
N GLN A 77 -5.61 1.00 2.02
CA GLN A 77 -4.63 1.19 0.95
C GLN A 77 -5.33 1.60 -0.35
N SER A 78 -4.97 2.78 -0.87
CA SER A 78 -5.37 3.26 -2.19
C SER A 78 -4.39 2.86 -3.31
N THR A 79 -3.25 2.27 -2.94
CA THR A 79 -2.23 1.75 -3.86
C THR A 79 -1.87 0.32 -3.46
N TRP A 80 -1.69 -0.57 -4.43
CA TRP A 80 -1.35 -1.96 -4.13
C TRP A 80 0.04 -2.06 -3.49
N ASN A 81 0.12 -2.75 -2.35
CA ASN A 81 1.36 -2.91 -1.60
C ASN A 81 1.58 -4.39 -1.22
N PRO A 82 2.47 -5.13 -1.91
CA PRO A 82 2.76 -6.53 -1.56
C PRO A 82 3.56 -6.67 -0.25
N ASN A 83 4.10 -5.58 0.30
CA ASN A 83 4.91 -5.58 1.52
C ASN A 83 4.07 -5.44 2.80
N MET A 84 2.73 -5.47 2.71
CA MET A 84 1.84 -5.38 3.88
C MET A 84 2.10 -6.48 4.92
N PRO A 85 2.37 -7.75 4.57
CA PRO A 85 2.70 -8.76 5.58
C PRO A 85 3.92 -8.41 6.42
N LEU A 86 4.96 -7.84 5.81
CA LEU A 86 6.15 -7.39 6.54
C LEU A 86 5.86 -6.18 7.44
N ARG A 87 5.03 -5.23 6.98
CA ARG A 87 4.58 -4.10 7.82
C ARG A 87 3.79 -4.58 9.03
N PHE A 88 2.84 -5.49 8.82
CA PHE A 88 2.05 -6.07 9.91
C PHE A 88 2.89 -6.86 10.90
N LEU A 89 3.92 -7.58 10.46
CA LEU A 89 4.85 -8.25 11.36
C LEU A 89 5.54 -7.25 12.30
N ILE A 90 5.96 -6.10 11.78
CA ILE A 90 6.58 -5.05 12.59
C ILE A 90 5.57 -4.39 13.54
N TYR A 91 4.31 -4.24 13.12
CA TYR A 91 3.28 -3.69 14.01
C TYR A 91 2.96 -4.65 15.15
N VAL A 92 2.62 -5.91 14.84
CA VAL A 92 2.16 -6.87 15.85
C VAL A 92 3.24 -7.18 16.88
N THR A 93 4.51 -7.22 16.46
CA THR A 93 5.64 -7.41 17.38
C THR A 93 5.76 -6.25 18.37
N LYS A 94 5.56 -5.01 17.93
CA LYS A 94 5.53 -3.83 18.80
C LYS A 94 4.34 -3.82 19.74
N GLU A 95 3.14 -4.16 19.24
CA GLU A 95 1.93 -4.24 20.05
C GLU A 95 2.08 -5.29 21.15
N TYR A 96 2.55 -6.49 20.80
CA TYR A 96 2.82 -7.53 21.80
C TYR A 96 3.88 -7.09 22.79
N GLN A 97 4.98 -6.46 22.36
CA GLN A 97 6.00 -5.94 23.26
C GLN A 97 5.41 -4.97 24.30
N MET A 98 4.47 -4.11 23.90
CA MET A 98 3.78 -3.20 24.82
C MET A 98 2.83 -3.94 25.76
N LEU A 99 2.07 -4.91 25.26
CA LEU A 99 1.11 -5.70 26.04
C LEU A 99 1.80 -6.54 27.12
N ILE A 100 2.96 -7.14 26.82
CA ILE A 100 3.68 -8.00 27.75
C ILE A 100 4.74 -7.28 28.59
N ARG A 101 4.85 -5.94 28.51
CA ARG A 101 5.95 -5.16 29.12
C ARG A 101 6.19 -5.40 30.62
N ASN A 102 5.16 -5.84 31.34
CA ASN A 102 5.19 -6.11 32.78
C ASN A 102 5.25 -7.62 33.10
N GLN A 103 5.37 -8.48 32.08
CA GLN A 103 5.47 -9.92 32.21
C GLN A 103 6.93 -10.37 31.99
N THR A 104 7.35 -11.43 32.66
CA THR A 104 8.68 -12.02 32.43
C THR A 104 8.57 -13.19 31.47
N LEU A 105 9.27 -13.11 30.33
CA LEU A 105 9.40 -14.21 29.39
C LEU A 105 10.32 -15.34 29.92
N TYR A 106 11.00 -15.12 31.05
CA TYR A 106 11.86 -16.11 31.69
C TYR A 106 11.13 -16.95 32.76
N ALA A 107 9.85 -16.67 33.03
CA ALA A 107 9.05 -17.53 33.88
C ALA A 107 8.71 -18.85 33.18
N SER A 108 8.44 -19.90 33.96
CA SER A 108 7.93 -21.17 33.45
C SER A 108 6.46 -21.10 33.03
N THR A 109 5.75 -20.04 33.39
CA THR A 109 4.35 -19.82 33.03
C THR A 109 4.27 -19.25 31.61
N LEU A 110 3.40 -19.83 30.78
CA LEU A 110 3.14 -19.34 29.44
C LEU A 110 2.57 -17.91 29.49
N VAL A 111 3.15 -17.02 28.69
CA VAL A 111 2.59 -15.69 28.44
C VAL A 111 1.59 -15.79 27.30
N GLU A 112 0.31 -15.64 27.63
CA GLU A 112 -0.77 -15.63 26.64
C GLU A 112 -0.78 -14.30 25.87
N LEU A 113 -0.99 -14.38 24.56
CA LEU A 113 -1.09 -13.23 23.67
C LEU A 113 -2.47 -13.19 23.02
N PRO A 114 -3.04 -12.00 22.78
CA PRO A 114 -4.25 -11.87 21.99
C PRO A 114 -4.03 -12.44 20.58
N THR A 115 -5.03 -13.12 20.02
CA THR A 115 -4.94 -13.67 18.66
C THR A 115 -4.95 -12.53 17.63
N PRO A 116 -3.98 -12.45 16.70
CA PRO A 116 -3.89 -11.32 15.79
C PRO A 116 -4.70 -11.56 14.50
N HIS A 117 -5.34 -10.51 14.00
CA HIS A 117 -6.05 -10.50 12.72
C HIS A 117 -5.58 -9.34 11.85
N PHE A 118 -5.20 -9.64 10.60
CA PHE A 118 -4.60 -8.68 9.67
C PHE A 118 -5.49 -8.47 8.45
N VAL A 119 -6.01 -7.25 8.28
CA VAL A 119 -6.91 -6.92 7.17
C VAL A 119 -6.47 -5.65 6.45
N VAL A 120 -6.45 -5.71 5.12
CA VAL A 120 -6.25 -4.54 4.25
C VAL A 120 -7.55 -4.23 3.52
N PHE A 121 -8.04 -3.00 3.69
CA PHE A 121 -9.13 -2.44 2.90
C PHE A 121 -8.54 -1.75 1.67
N TYR A 122 -8.59 -2.42 0.52
CA TYR A 122 -8.06 -1.91 -0.73
C TYR A 122 -9.14 -1.17 -1.52
N ASN A 123 -8.88 0.08 -1.88
CA ASN A 123 -9.76 0.84 -2.77
C ASN A 123 -9.04 1.41 -3.99
N GLY A 124 -7.85 0.92 -4.34
CA GLY A 124 -7.11 1.42 -5.49
C GLY A 124 -7.79 1.17 -6.84
N GLU A 125 -7.28 1.82 -7.88
CA GLU A 125 -7.84 1.76 -9.24
C GLU A 125 -7.26 0.62 -10.09
N GLU A 126 -6.23 -0.09 -9.62
CA GLU A 126 -5.73 -1.28 -10.32
C GLU A 126 -6.75 -2.42 -10.19
N GLU A 127 -7.04 -3.09 -11.31
CA GLU A 127 -7.93 -4.24 -11.31
C GLU A 127 -7.35 -5.38 -10.46
N ARG A 128 -8.13 -5.81 -9.47
CA ARG A 128 -7.78 -6.85 -8.50
C ARG A 128 -9.01 -7.67 -8.17
N GLU A 129 -8.78 -8.89 -7.71
CA GLU A 129 -9.83 -9.76 -7.20
C GLU A 129 -10.61 -9.12 -6.05
N ALA A 130 -11.83 -9.60 -5.83
CA ALA A 130 -12.69 -9.10 -4.77
C ALA A 130 -12.04 -9.36 -3.39
N GLU A 131 -11.53 -10.57 -3.16
CA GLU A 131 -10.75 -10.92 -1.98
C GLU A 131 -9.43 -11.54 -2.44
N SER A 132 -8.34 -11.25 -1.73
CA SER A 132 -7.05 -11.90 -1.98
C SER A 132 -6.26 -12.06 -0.69
N VAL A 133 -5.18 -12.83 -0.74
CA VAL A 133 -4.31 -13.11 0.40
C VAL A 133 -2.88 -12.71 0.08
N LEU A 134 -2.25 -11.97 0.99
CA LEU A 134 -0.81 -11.73 0.98
C LEU A 134 -0.15 -12.58 2.07
N LYS A 135 0.98 -13.21 1.73
CA LYS A 135 1.77 -14.05 2.63
C LYS A 135 3.15 -13.45 2.82
N LEU A 136 3.69 -13.54 4.02
CA LEU A 136 5.04 -13.06 4.32
C LEU A 136 6.09 -13.89 3.58
N SER A 137 5.86 -15.20 3.46
CA SER A 137 6.77 -16.13 2.74
C SER A 137 7.01 -15.77 1.27
N HIS A 138 6.10 -15.02 0.63
CA HIS A 138 6.31 -14.48 -0.72
C HIS A 138 7.52 -13.54 -0.78
N SER A 139 7.93 -12.93 0.34
CA SER A 139 9.12 -12.07 0.42
C SER A 139 10.44 -12.81 0.64
N PHE A 140 10.41 -14.09 1.07
CA PHE A 140 11.64 -14.83 1.40
C PHE A 140 12.45 -15.19 0.15
N CYS A 141 13.79 -15.13 0.25
CA CYS A 141 14.68 -15.44 -0.87
C CYS A 141 14.67 -16.94 -1.19
N GLN A 142 14.63 -17.79 -0.17
CA GLN A 142 14.48 -19.23 -0.28
C GLN A 142 13.01 -19.58 -0.11
N LYS A 143 12.47 -20.37 -1.03
CA LYS A 143 11.06 -20.78 -1.01
C LYS A 143 10.95 -22.15 -0.38
N GLU A 144 10.03 -22.27 0.56
CA GLU A 144 9.71 -23.50 1.28
C GLU A 144 8.20 -23.70 1.28
N ASP A 145 7.77 -24.95 1.29
CA ASP A 145 6.35 -25.30 1.28
C ASP A 145 5.69 -25.00 2.64
N GLU A 146 6.43 -25.17 3.74
CA GLU A 146 5.99 -24.94 5.11
C GLU A 146 6.96 -24.02 5.86
N PRO A 147 6.90 -22.69 5.61
CA PRO A 147 7.79 -21.74 6.28
C PRO A 147 7.52 -21.66 7.79
N GLU A 148 8.57 -21.59 8.60
CA GLU A 148 8.44 -21.52 10.07
C GLU A 148 7.90 -20.17 10.57
N LEU A 149 8.01 -19.12 9.73
CA LEU A 149 7.40 -17.82 9.98
C LEU A 149 6.47 -17.47 8.82
N GLU A 150 5.16 -17.49 9.10
CA GLU A 150 4.14 -17.07 8.15
C GLU A 150 3.18 -16.07 8.78
N LEU A 151 3.00 -14.94 8.10
CA LEU A 151 1.98 -13.94 8.42
C LEU A 151 1.08 -13.79 7.20
N ILE A 152 -0.20 -14.10 7.41
CA ILE A 152 -1.22 -14.10 6.35
C ILE A 152 -2.09 -12.86 6.53
N VAL A 153 -2.23 -12.09 5.46
CA VAL A 153 -3.03 -10.86 5.43
C VAL A 153 -4.21 -11.07 4.49
N LYS A 154 -5.42 -10.80 5.00
CA LYS A 154 -6.63 -10.76 4.17
C LYS A 154 -6.73 -9.39 3.50
N VAL A 155 -6.87 -9.35 2.18
CA VAL A 155 -7.10 -8.10 1.44
C VAL A 155 -8.53 -8.10 0.91
N LEU A 156 -9.30 -7.10 1.30
CA LEU A 156 -10.68 -6.87 0.87
C LEU A 156 -10.70 -5.70 -0.12
N ASN A 157 -11.01 -5.98 -1.39
CA ASN A 157 -11.17 -4.94 -2.39
C ASN A 157 -12.57 -4.30 -2.26
N ILE A 158 -12.63 -3.16 -1.58
CA ILE A 158 -13.87 -2.48 -1.22
C ILE A 158 -14.42 -1.56 -2.33
N ASN A 159 -13.86 -1.60 -3.54
CA ASN A 159 -14.45 -0.90 -4.68
C ASN A 159 -15.88 -1.41 -4.96
N LEU A 160 -16.79 -0.49 -5.31
CA LEU A 160 -18.24 -0.77 -5.41
C LEU A 160 -18.57 -1.85 -6.45
N ASP A 161 -17.77 -1.96 -7.52
CA ASP A 161 -17.93 -2.95 -8.58
C ASP A 161 -17.61 -4.39 -8.12
N LYS A 162 -16.85 -4.55 -7.02
CA LYS A 162 -16.51 -5.86 -6.45
C LYS A 162 -17.60 -6.46 -5.58
N LYS A 163 -18.65 -5.70 -5.25
CA LYS A 163 -19.84 -6.17 -4.51
C LYS A 163 -19.48 -6.94 -3.23
N GLN A 164 -18.52 -6.41 -2.48
CA GLN A 164 -18.10 -7.02 -1.22
C GLN A 164 -19.24 -7.07 -0.21
N ARG A 165 -19.47 -8.24 0.39
CA ARG A 165 -20.48 -8.44 1.45
C ARG A 165 -20.29 -7.47 2.62
N ILE A 166 -19.05 -7.10 2.93
CA ILE A 166 -18.75 -6.17 4.03
C ILE A 166 -19.41 -4.80 3.85
N LEU A 167 -19.63 -4.35 2.62
CA LEU A 167 -20.32 -3.09 2.32
C LEU A 167 -21.83 -3.17 2.61
N GLU A 168 -22.39 -4.38 2.60
CA GLU A 168 -23.81 -4.57 2.96
C GLU A 168 -24.00 -4.59 4.48
N THR A 169 -22.98 -5.02 5.22
CA THR A 169 -23.03 -5.15 6.69
C THR A 169 -22.45 -3.95 7.43
N CYS A 170 -21.57 -3.15 6.81
CA CYS A 170 -21.04 -1.90 7.38
C CYS A 170 -21.50 -0.70 6.54
N CYS A 171 -22.55 -0.01 7.00
CA CYS A 171 -23.10 1.17 6.32
C CYS A 171 -22.05 2.27 6.16
N LEU A 172 -21.25 2.54 7.20
CA LEU A 172 -20.21 3.57 7.16
C LEU A 172 -19.15 3.28 6.09
N LEU A 173 -18.72 2.02 5.95
CA LEU A 173 -17.75 1.64 4.93
C LEU A 173 -18.32 1.76 3.52
N LYS A 174 -19.60 1.42 3.33
CA LYS A 174 -20.31 1.62 2.07
C LYS A 174 -20.44 3.10 1.71
N GLU A 175 -20.86 3.92 2.66
CA GLU A 175 -21.01 5.36 2.45
C GLU A 175 -19.66 6.05 2.19
N TYR A 176 -18.59 5.61 2.88
CA TYR A 176 -17.22 6.00 2.54
C TYR A 176 -16.88 5.70 1.07
N MET A 177 -17.18 4.49 0.60
CA MET A 177 -16.89 4.11 -0.78
C MET A 177 -17.77 4.84 -1.81
N LEU A 178 -19.00 5.21 -1.46
CA LEU A 178 -19.86 6.06 -2.29
C LEU A 178 -19.28 7.47 -2.43
N LEU A 179 -18.78 8.07 -1.34
CA LEU A 179 -18.10 9.37 -1.38
C LEU A 179 -16.85 9.30 -2.27
N VAL A 180 -15.99 8.29 -2.06
CA VAL A 180 -14.76 8.11 -2.85
C VAL A 180 -15.07 7.92 -4.34
N ASP A 181 -16.10 7.14 -4.68
CA ASP A 181 -16.54 6.92 -6.06
C ASP A 181 -17.04 8.22 -6.72
N LYS A 182 -17.86 9.02 -6.02
CA LYS A 182 -18.31 10.33 -6.52
C LYS A 182 -17.14 11.30 -6.75
N ILE A 183 -16.20 11.38 -5.80
CA ILE A 183 -14.99 12.22 -5.96
C ILE A 183 -14.21 11.81 -7.21
N ARG A 184 -13.99 10.51 -7.42
CA ARG A 184 -13.27 10.00 -8.60
C ARG A 184 -13.98 10.35 -9.90
N LYS A 185 -15.30 10.17 -9.96
CA LYS A 185 -16.10 10.51 -11.14
C LYS A 185 -15.99 11.99 -11.47
N TYR A 186 -16.17 12.87 -10.49
CA TYR A 186 -16.06 14.32 -10.70
C TYR A 186 -14.64 14.77 -11.02
N ALA A 187 -13.62 14.19 -10.37
CA ALA A 187 -12.24 14.51 -10.67
C ALA A 187 -11.86 14.10 -12.11
N ALA A 188 -12.35 12.95 -12.59
CA ALA A 188 -12.13 12.49 -13.95
C ALA A 188 -12.85 13.35 -15.00
N GLU A 189 -14.11 13.74 -14.73
CA GLU A 189 -14.94 14.51 -15.65
C GLU A 189 -14.49 15.98 -15.75
N TYR A 190 -14.29 16.64 -14.61
CA TYR A 190 -14.05 18.09 -14.55
C TYR A 190 -12.58 18.48 -14.42
N LYS A 191 -11.70 17.51 -14.12
CA LYS A 191 -10.24 17.71 -13.96
C LYS A 191 -9.86 18.75 -12.90
N ASP A 192 -10.75 19.02 -11.95
CA ASP A 192 -10.55 19.90 -10.81
C ASP A 192 -10.91 19.15 -9.52
N ILE A 193 -9.89 18.77 -8.75
CA ILE A 193 -10.07 18.02 -7.50
C ILE A 193 -10.74 18.85 -6.42
N ASN A 194 -10.51 20.18 -6.39
CA ASN A 194 -11.10 21.03 -5.37
C ASN A 194 -12.62 21.09 -5.57
N TRP A 195 -13.04 21.35 -6.81
CA TRP A 195 -14.45 21.31 -7.17
C TRP A 195 -15.05 19.92 -6.97
N ALA A 196 -14.36 18.85 -7.40
CA ALA A 196 -14.84 17.48 -7.26
C ALA A 196 -15.08 17.08 -5.79
N ALA A 197 -14.15 17.42 -4.89
CA ALA A 197 -14.30 17.15 -3.46
C ALA A 197 -15.46 17.97 -2.85
N GLU A 198 -15.54 19.26 -3.16
CA GLU A 198 -16.63 20.13 -2.67
C GLU A 198 -18.01 19.64 -3.13
N GLN A 199 -18.16 19.28 -4.41
CA GLN A 199 -19.42 18.80 -4.95
C GLN A 199 -19.79 17.43 -4.38
N ALA A 200 -18.86 16.47 -4.37
CA ALA A 200 -19.12 15.14 -3.83
C ALA A 200 -19.54 15.19 -2.36
N VAL A 201 -18.89 16.03 -1.54
CA VAL A 201 -19.28 16.20 -0.13
C VAL A 201 -20.64 16.87 0.01
N THR A 202 -20.97 17.85 -0.85
CA THR A 202 -22.30 18.50 -0.85
C THR A 202 -23.40 17.49 -1.16
N GLU A 203 -23.26 16.77 -2.27
CA GLU A 203 -24.24 15.77 -2.70
C GLU A 203 -24.36 14.61 -1.70
N CYS A 204 -23.26 14.15 -1.10
CA CYS A 204 -23.32 13.12 -0.07
C CYS A 204 -24.13 13.59 1.16
N ILE A 205 -23.99 14.85 1.57
CA ILE A 205 -24.81 15.40 2.68
C ILE A 205 -26.29 15.46 2.30
N GLU A 206 -26.61 15.81 1.04
CA GLU A 206 -27.99 15.88 0.52
C GLU A 206 -28.64 14.50 0.39
N GLU A 207 -27.88 13.50 -0.07
CA GLU A 207 -28.30 12.10 -0.21
C GLU A 207 -28.24 11.31 1.10
N ASN A 208 -27.89 11.96 2.21
CA ASN A 208 -27.75 11.35 3.54
C ASN A 208 -26.64 10.27 3.64
N ILE A 209 -25.57 10.41 2.85
CA ILE A 209 -24.37 9.56 2.84
C ILE A 209 -23.29 10.20 3.71
N LEU A 210 -22.82 9.53 4.78
CA LEU A 210 -21.90 10.08 5.79
C LEU A 210 -22.35 11.45 6.34
N ALA A 211 -23.64 11.80 6.24
CA ALA A 211 -24.07 13.18 6.34
C ALA A 211 -23.77 13.82 7.70
N ASP A 212 -23.90 13.09 8.80
CA ASP A 212 -23.57 13.60 10.13
C ASP A 212 -22.06 13.84 10.31
N PHE A 213 -21.22 12.94 9.79
CA PHE A 213 -19.77 13.12 9.79
C PHE A 213 -19.36 14.30 8.91
N LEU A 214 -19.89 14.36 7.68
CA LEU A 214 -19.56 15.40 6.71
C LEU A 214 -20.08 16.78 7.13
N ARG A 215 -21.25 16.90 7.80
CA ARG A 215 -21.72 18.18 8.33
C ARG A 215 -20.82 18.72 9.43
N LYS A 216 -20.33 17.84 10.31
CA LYS A 216 -19.44 18.21 11.42
C LYS A 216 -18.02 18.54 10.94
N ASN A 217 -17.50 17.77 9.99
CA ASN A 217 -16.11 17.83 9.56
C ASN A 217 -15.95 18.32 8.11
N ARG A 218 -16.89 19.11 7.59
CA ARG A 218 -16.98 19.43 6.15
C ARG A 218 -15.67 19.94 5.56
N THR A 219 -15.12 20.99 6.15
CA THR A 219 -13.89 21.64 5.69
C THR A 219 -12.72 20.67 5.73
N GLU A 220 -12.56 19.97 6.85
CA GLU A 220 -11.46 19.02 7.06
C GLU A 220 -11.55 17.83 6.10
N ALA A 221 -12.74 17.26 5.92
CA ALA A 221 -12.96 16.16 4.99
C ALA A 221 -12.63 16.56 3.55
N ILE A 222 -13.01 17.76 3.11
CA ILE A 222 -12.67 18.28 1.77
C ILE A 222 -11.15 18.46 1.64
N GLU A 223 -10.51 19.12 2.61
CA GLU A 223 -9.05 19.36 2.60
C GLU A 223 -8.26 18.05 2.56
N VAL A 224 -8.62 17.06 3.37
CA VAL A 224 -7.99 15.73 3.40
C VAL A 224 -8.21 14.99 2.08
N CYS A 225 -9.42 15.02 1.51
CA CYS A 225 -9.69 14.40 0.20
C CYS A 225 -8.80 14.96 -0.92
N ILE A 226 -8.70 16.30 -0.98
CA ILE A 226 -7.88 16.99 -1.98
C ILE A 226 -6.41 16.61 -1.81
N PHE A 227 -5.93 16.64 -0.56
CA PHE A 227 -4.55 16.30 -0.25
C PHE A 227 -4.21 14.85 -0.60
N GLU A 228 -5.03 13.87 -0.18
CA GLU A 228 -4.83 12.45 -0.49
C GLU A 228 -4.80 12.19 -2.01
N TYR A 229 -5.68 12.86 -2.76
CA TYR A 229 -5.74 12.74 -4.21
C TYR A 229 -4.49 13.31 -4.89
N ASP A 230 -4.08 14.52 -4.52
CA ASP A 230 -2.90 15.18 -5.08
C ASP A 230 -1.62 14.41 -4.73
N GLU A 231 -1.48 13.95 -3.48
CA GLU A 231 -0.32 13.16 -3.04
C GLU A 231 -0.23 11.83 -3.80
N LYS A 232 -1.36 11.12 -3.99
CA LYS A 232 -1.42 9.90 -4.81
C LYS A 232 -0.97 10.19 -6.24
N ARG A 233 -1.52 11.23 -6.86
CA ARG A 233 -1.23 11.60 -8.25
C ARG A 233 0.24 11.98 -8.44
N GLU A 234 0.82 12.75 -7.52
CA GLU A 234 2.23 13.15 -7.56
C GLU A 234 3.14 11.91 -7.43
N LYS A 235 2.88 11.02 -6.46
CA LYS A 235 3.62 9.77 -6.30
C LYS A 235 3.57 8.90 -7.55
N GLU A 236 2.41 8.79 -8.21
CA GLU A 236 2.28 8.04 -9.45
C GLU A 236 3.07 8.67 -10.61
N LEU A 237 3.09 10.00 -10.72
CA LEU A 237 3.86 10.72 -11.74
C LEU A 237 5.36 10.53 -11.52
N ILE A 238 5.84 10.64 -10.28
CA ILE A 238 7.23 10.36 -9.90
C ILE A 238 7.60 8.93 -10.28
N ARG A 239 6.79 7.95 -9.88
CA ARG A 239 7.04 6.53 -10.17
C ARG A 239 7.11 6.26 -11.68
N LYS A 240 6.24 6.88 -12.48
CA LYS A 240 6.28 6.77 -13.95
C LYS A 240 7.53 7.40 -14.55
N ALA A 241 7.94 8.58 -14.07
CA ALA A 241 9.14 9.27 -14.53
C ALA A 241 10.42 8.51 -14.18
N GLU A 242 10.56 8.06 -12.93
CA GLU A 242 11.69 7.27 -12.44
C GLU A 242 11.80 5.94 -13.19
N TYR A 243 10.68 5.25 -13.43
CA TYR A 243 10.67 4.02 -14.22
C TYR A 243 11.13 4.26 -15.66
N ALA A 244 10.68 5.36 -16.29
CA ALA A 244 11.09 5.71 -17.65
C ALA A 244 12.59 6.04 -17.72
N GLU A 245 13.14 6.75 -16.73
CA GLU A 245 14.57 7.06 -16.68
C GLU A 245 15.41 5.81 -16.38
N GLY A 246 14.97 4.96 -15.45
CA GLY A 246 15.63 3.67 -15.18
C GLY A 246 15.67 2.77 -16.42
N LYS A 247 14.63 2.77 -17.25
CA LYS A 247 14.62 2.04 -18.53
C LYS A 247 15.63 2.60 -19.53
N LYS A 248 15.77 3.93 -19.61
CA LYS A 248 16.78 4.56 -20.47
C LYS A 248 18.19 4.25 -20.01
N GLU A 249 18.45 4.33 -18.71
CA GLU A 249 19.77 4.03 -18.17
C GLU A 249 20.13 2.56 -18.36
N GLY A 250 19.20 1.64 -18.09
CA GLY A 250 19.39 0.21 -18.38
C GLY A 250 19.68 -0.08 -19.85
N LEU A 251 19.05 0.66 -20.78
CA LEU A 251 19.36 0.56 -22.21
C LEU A 251 20.78 1.07 -22.53
N ARG A 252 21.20 2.20 -21.96
CA ARG A 252 22.56 2.74 -22.15
C ARG A 252 23.63 1.82 -21.56
N GLU A 253 23.38 1.27 -20.38
CA GLU A 253 24.27 0.30 -19.75
C GLU A 253 24.37 -0.97 -20.59
N GLY A 254 23.23 -1.48 -21.08
CA GLY A 254 23.19 -2.62 -22.00
C GLY A 254 23.96 -2.37 -23.30
N GLN A 255 23.81 -1.19 -23.90
CA GLN A 255 24.57 -0.78 -25.09
C GLN A 255 26.08 -0.71 -24.80
N LYS A 256 26.50 -0.05 -23.72
CA LYS A 256 27.93 0.01 -23.33
C LYS A 256 28.51 -1.36 -23.04
N GLN A 257 27.76 -2.26 -22.40
CA GLN A 257 28.17 -3.64 -22.16
C GLN A 257 28.33 -4.40 -23.49
N GLY A 258 27.37 -4.23 -24.41
CA GLY A 258 27.44 -4.78 -25.77
C GLY A 258 28.67 -4.27 -26.55
N GLU A 259 28.93 -2.97 -26.55
CA GLU A 259 30.10 -2.36 -27.19
C GLU A 259 31.41 -2.89 -26.61
N LYS A 260 31.53 -2.96 -25.27
CA LYS A 260 32.71 -3.54 -24.61
C LYS A 260 32.91 -5.01 -25.00
N ARG A 261 31.83 -5.78 -25.09
CA ARG A 261 31.86 -7.20 -25.48
C ARG A 261 32.35 -7.36 -26.91
N VAL A 262 31.78 -6.59 -27.84
CA VAL A 262 32.18 -6.57 -29.26
C VAL A 262 33.64 -6.13 -29.41
N PHE A 263 34.06 -5.05 -28.74
CA PHE A 263 35.44 -4.57 -28.76
C PHE A 263 36.42 -5.60 -28.20
N GLY A 264 36.04 -6.30 -27.11
CA GLY A 264 36.83 -7.39 -26.53
C GLY A 264 37.04 -8.54 -27.51
N ILE A 265 35.96 -9.00 -28.17
CA ILE A 265 36.02 -10.04 -29.21
C ILE A 265 36.93 -9.61 -30.36
N TYR A 266 36.73 -8.40 -30.88
CA TYR A 266 37.52 -7.88 -32.00
C TYR A 266 39.01 -7.73 -31.65
N ARG A 267 39.32 -7.30 -30.42
CA ARG A 267 40.71 -7.20 -29.95
C ARG A 267 41.39 -8.57 -29.92
N LEU A 268 40.75 -9.57 -29.30
CA LEU A 268 41.30 -10.93 -29.24
C LEU A 268 41.48 -11.54 -30.65
N TYR A 269 40.53 -11.27 -31.55
CA TYR A 269 40.65 -11.67 -32.95
C TYR A 269 41.87 -11.04 -33.64
N ARG A 270 42.12 -9.74 -33.44
CA ARG A 270 43.32 -9.05 -33.96
C ARG A 270 44.63 -9.60 -33.37
N ASP A 271 44.59 -10.04 -32.13
CA ASP A 271 45.71 -10.72 -31.45
C ASP A 271 45.88 -12.19 -31.91
N LYS A 272 45.15 -12.61 -32.97
CA LYS A 272 45.19 -13.92 -33.64
C LYS A 272 44.66 -15.10 -32.82
N TYR A 273 43.79 -14.85 -31.85
CA TYR A 273 43.05 -15.91 -31.16
C TYR A 273 42.02 -16.55 -32.11
N THR A 274 41.82 -17.86 -31.99
CA THR A 274 40.77 -18.58 -32.72
C THR A 274 39.39 -18.32 -32.13
N GLU A 275 38.32 -18.50 -32.92
CA GLU A 275 36.93 -18.31 -32.47
C GLU A 275 36.63 -19.08 -31.17
N ASN A 276 37.10 -20.33 -31.06
CA ASN A 276 36.93 -21.17 -29.86
C ASN A 276 37.64 -20.60 -28.62
N GLN A 277 38.86 -20.06 -28.78
CA GLN A 277 39.61 -19.47 -27.66
C GLN A 277 38.96 -18.17 -27.16
N ILE A 278 38.41 -17.38 -28.09
CA ILE A 278 37.67 -16.16 -27.73
C ILE A 278 36.38 -16.53 -26.99
N ALA A 279 35.64 -17.52 -27.47
CA ALA A 279 34.42 -18.03 -26.85
C ALA A 279 34.69 -18.50 -25.41
N GLU A 280 35.75 -19.27 -25.20
CA GLU A 280 36.17 -19.76 -23.88
C GLU A 280 36.55 -18.61 -22.93
N GLN A 281 37.38 -17.66 -23.39
CA GLN A 281 37.84 -16.54 -22.56
C GLN A 281 36.72 -15.55 -22.23
N MET A 282 35.81 -15.30 -23.18
CA MET A 282 34.66 -14.43 -23.00
C MET A 282 33.49 -15.13 -22.28
N LYS A 283 33.54 -16.47 -22.16
CA LYS A 283 32.48 -17.35 -21.64
C LYS A 283 31.16 -17.21 -22.41
N ILE A 284 31.25 -17.26 -23.73
CA ILE A 284 30.11 -17.07 -24.64
C ILE A 284 30.11 -18.16 -25.70
N ASP A 285 29.00 -18.31 -26.41
CA ASP A 285 28.90 -19.31 -27.47
C ASP A 285 29.79 -18.96 -28.67
N VAL A 286 30.39 -19.98 -29.31
CA VAL A 286 31.30 -19.77 -30.44
C VAL A 286 30.57 -19.25 -31.68
N ASP A 287 29.31 -19.63 -31.88
CA ASP A 287 28.50 -19.11 -32.99
C ASP A 287 28.17 -17.62 -32.76
N GLU A 288 28.05 -17.18 -31.50
CA GLU A 288 27.91 -15.76 -31.17
C GLU A 288 29.20 -14.97 -31.51
N VAL A 289 30.38 -15.54 -31.24
CA VAL A 289 31.66 -14.95 -31.67
C VAL A 289 31.74 -14.85 -33.19
N ARG A 290 31.38 -15.92 -33.92
CA ARG A 290 31.40 -15.95 -35.39
C ARG A 290 30.47 -14.90 -35.98
N ASN A 291 29.22 -14.84 -35.53
CA ASN A 291 28.23 -13.86 -35.98
C ASN A 291 28.68 -12.41 -35.77
N ILE A 292 29.39 -12.13 -34.68
CA ILE A 292 29.94 -10.79 -34.42
C ILE A 292 31.10 -10.49 -35.38
N LEU A 293 32.02 -11.44 -35.57
CA LEU A 293 33.19 -11.25 -36.43
C LEU A 293 32.84 -11.18 -37.93
N GLU A 294 31.80 -11.89 -38.39
CA GLU A 294 31.32 -11.79 -39.77
C GLU A 294 30.90 -10.36 -40.15
N LYS A 295 30.28 -9.62 -39.21
CA LYS A 295 29.91 -8.22 -39.39
C LYS A 295 31.09 -7.24 -39.53
N PHE A 296 32.33 -7.69 -39.24
CA PHE A 296 33.55 -6.91 -39.44
C PHE A 296 34.33 -7.31 -40.70
N LYS A 297 33.88 -8.33 -41.43
CA LYS A 297 34.51 -8.82 -42.66
C LYS A 297 33.91 -8.19 -43.94
N GLU A 298 32.77 -7.49 -43.81
CA GLU A 298 32.23 -6.55 -44.80
C GLU A 298 32.88 -5.17 -44.69
#